data_AF-A0A0S3UEF9-F1
#
_entry.id   AF-A0A0S3UEF9-F1
#
_cell.length_a   1.000
_cell.length_b   1.000
_cell.length_c   1.000
_cell.angle_alpha   90.00
_cell.angle_beta   90.00
_cell.angle_gamma   90.00
#
_symmetry.space_group_name_H-M   'P 1'
#
loop_
_entity.id
_entity.type
_entity.pdbx_description
1 polymer ?
#
loop_
_entity_poly.entity_id
_entity_poly.type
_entity_poly.pdbx_seq_one_letter_code
_entity_poly.pdbx_strand_id
1 'polypeptide(L)'
;MVQTFKAQDIQALLQEWELSETAIAVLAKEPEIVTELIHARHLPLLPPGYVPTVVELLFDDVPYVRSEKGQLVYLRYCEPDYQPPFVEYRFDGQMAVFQVGGEYVVNRVEGMAQAIALQGLLHKED
;
A
#
# COMPACT_ATOMS: atom_id res chain seq x y z
N MET A 1 13.33 -13.09 14.22
CA MET A 1 13.44 -14.23 13.28
C MET A 1 12.44 -13.98 12.17
N VAL A 2 12.91 -13.62 10.97
CA VAL A 2 12.04 -13.52 9.79
C VAL A 2 11.76 -14.96 9.36
N GLN A 3 10.49 -15.37 9.32
CA GLN A 3 10.15 -16.68 8.76
C GLN A 3 10.40 -16.62 7.26
N THR A 4 11.39 -17.38 6.78
CA THR A 4 11.62 -17.54 5.35
C THR A 4 10.62 -18.55 4.81
N PHE A 5 9.55 -18.08 4.16
CA PHE A 5 8.62 -18.95 3.45
C PHE A 5 9.27 -19.44 2.16
N LYS A 6 9.10 -20.73 1.81
CA LYS A 6 9.52 -21.21 0.49
C LYS A 6 8.54 -20.69 -0.58
N ALA A 7 8.99 -20.57 -1.82
CA ALA A 7 8.13 -20.10 -2.93
C ALA A 7 6.82 -20.91 -3.08
N GLN A 8 6.86 -22.21 -2.80
CA GLN A 8 5.66 -23.06 -2.81
C GLN A 8 4.68 -22.74 -1.68
N ASP A 9 5.18 -22.34 -0.51
CA ASP A 9 4.34 -21.97 0.65
C ASP A 9 3.66 -20.61 0.39
N ILE A 10 4.40 -19.68 -0.22
CA ILE A 10 3.89 -18.37 -0.65
C ILE A 10 2.76 -18.54 -1.65
N GLN A 11 2.92 -19.41 -2.65
CA GLN A 11 1.91 -19.56 -3.68
C GLN A 11 0.61 -20.19 -3.17
N ALA A 12 0.70 -21.19 -2.28
CA ALA A 12 -0.47 -21.75 -1.62
C ALA A 12 -1.19 -20.70 -0.76
N LEU A 13 -0.43 -19.90 0.00
CA LEU A 13 -0.98 -18.82 0.82
C LEU A 13 -1.69 -17.75 -0.01
N LEU A 14 -1.09 -17.32 -1.11
CA LEU A 14 -1.68 -16.30 -1.99
C LEU A 14 -3.00 -16.77 -2.61
N GLN A 15 -3.16 -18.07 -2.85
CA GLN A 15 -4.43 -18.64 -3.35
C GLN A 15 -5.56 -18.56 -2.30
N GLU A 16 -5.24 -18.57 -1.01
CA GLU A 16 -6.24 -18.40 0.06
C GLU A 16 -6.74 -16.95 0.18
N TRP A 17 -6.05 -15.98 -0.42
CA TRP A 17 -6.38 -14.56 -0.30
C TRP A 17 -7.45 -14.09 -1.29
N GLU A 18 -8.04 -15.01 -2.06
CA GLU A 18 -9.10 -14.72 -3.04
C GLU A 18 -8.71 -13.63 -4.07
N LEU A 19 -7.41 -13.50 -4.34
CA LEU A 19 -6.86 -12.55 -5.32
C LEU A 19 -6.99 -13.09 -6.74
N SER A 20 -6.99 -12.20 -7.74
CA SER A 20 -6.90 -12.63 -9.13
C SER A 20 -5.58 -13.34 -9.43
N GLU A 21 -5.58 -14.18 -10.47
CA GLU A 21 -4.35 -14.83 -10.95
C GLU A 21 -3.26 -13.81 -11.31
N THR A 22 -3.65 -12.65 -11.84
CA THR A 22 -2.74 -11.54 -12.14
C THR A 22 -2.09 -11.02 -10.87
N ALA A 23 -2.86 -10.77 -9.81
CA ALA A 23 -2.32 -10.26 -8.56
C ALA A 23 -1.41 -11.29 -7.87
N ILE A 24 -1.80 -12.57 -7.88
CA ILE A 24 -0.96 -13.67 -7.39
C ILE A 24 0.36 -13.73 -8.17
N ALA A 25 0.33 -13.60 -9.50
CA ALA A 25 1.52 -13.64 -10.33
C ALA A 25 2.48 -12.45 -10.11
N VAL A 26 1.96 -11.28 -9.75
CA VAL A 26 2.78 -10.13 -9.32
C VAL A 26 3.42 -10.43 -7.97
N LEU A 27 2.64 -10.82 -6.97
CA LEU A 27 3.12 -11.06 -5.60
C LEU A 27 4.08 -12.26 -5.51
N ALA A 28 3.91 -13.28 -6.35
CA ALA A 28 4.81 -14.43 -6.41
C ALA A 28 6.24 -14.06 -6.82
N LYS A 29 6.45 -12.90 -7.46
CA LYS A 29 7.78 -12.39 -7.81
C LYS A 29 8.45 -11.63 -6.66
N GLU A 30 7.67 -11.24 -5.65
CA GLU A 30 8.10 -10.34 -4.57
C GLU A 30 7.89 -10.98 -3.17
N PRO A 31 8.66 -12.03 -2.83
CA PRO A 31 8.46 -12.80 -1.60
C PRO A 31 8.69 -11.99 -0.32
N GLU A 32 9.54 -10.97 -0.37
CA GLU A 32 9.78 -10.07 0.76
C GLU A 32 8.52 -9.25 1.08
N ILE A 33 7.88 -8.71 0.04
CA ILE A 33 6.62 -7.96 0.14
C ILE A 33 5.49 -8.85 0.65
N VAL A 34 5.41 -10.11 0.19
CA VAL A 34 4.42 -11.06 0.71
C VAL A 34 4.57 -11.24 2.23
N THR A 35 5.80 -11.28 2.74
CA THR A 35 6.04 -11.40 4.18
C THR A 35 5.50 -10.19 4.95
N GLU A 36 5.69 -8.98 4.42
CA GLU A 36 5.12 -7.76 5.00
C GLU A 36 3.59 -7.75 4.93
N LEU A 37 3.02 -8.18 3.82
CA LEU A 37 1.57 -8.29 3.62
C LEU A 37 0.92 -9.24 4.61
N ILE A 38 1.55 -10.38 4.89
CA ILE A 38 1.10 -11.32 5.94
C ILE A 38 0.96 -10.57 7.25
N HIS A 39 1.98 -9.83 7.67
CA HIS A 39 1.92 -9.07 8.91
C HIS A 39 0.84 -7.98 8.88
N ALA A 40 0.77 -7.21 7.80
CA ALA A 40 -0.19 -6.10 7.65
C ALA A 40 -1.65 -6.57 7.65
N ARG A 41 -1.96 -7.73 7.05
CA ARG A 41 -3.32 -8.32 7.04
C ARG A 41 -3.82 -8.72 8.44
N HIS A 42 -2.91 -8.95 9.40
CA HIS A 42 -3.28 -9.27 10.78
C HIS A 42 -3.39 -8.04 11.69
N LEU A 43 -3.02 -6.85 11.20
CA LEU A 43 -3.18 -5.62 11.96
C LEU A 43 -4.65 -5.17 11.95
N PRO A 44 -5.13 -4.57 13.05
CA PRO A 44 -6.48 -4.01 13.07
C PRO A 44 -6.63 -2.87 12.06
N LEU A 45 -7.87 -2.62 11.66
CA LEU A 45 -8.24 -1.39 10.96
C LEU A 45 -7.79 -0.17 11.77
N LEU A 46 -7.48 0.91 11.06
CA LEU A 46 -7.17 2.19 11.69
C LEU A 46 -8.44 2.74 12.36
N PRO A 47 -8.31 3.33 13.56
CA PRO A 47 -9.47 3.80 14.30
C PRO A 47 -10.14 4.97 13.57
N PRO A 48 -11.48 5.15 13.72
CA PRO A 48 -12.17 6.31 13.18
C PRO A 48 -11.54 7.62 13.64
N GLY A 49 -11.35 8.56 12.71
CA GLY A 49 -10.72 9.86 13.02
C GLY A 49 -9.20 9.81 13.19
N TYR A 50 -8.56 8.67 12.92
CA TYR A 50 -7.10 8.60 12.84
C TYR A 50 -6.57 9.58 11.79
N VAL A 51 -5.61 10.41 12.19
CA VAL A 51 -4.91 11.35 11.30
C VAL A 51 -3.43 11.00 11.32
N PRO A 52 -2.86 10.50 10.21
CA PRO A 52 -1.45 10.15 10.15
C PRO A 52 -0.58 11.40 10.23
N THR A 53 0.56 11.29 10.92
CA THR A 53 1.60 12.34 10.91
C THR A 53 2.45 12.24 9.66
N VAL A 54 2.76 11.03 9.21
CA VAL A 54 3.52 10.76 7.99
C VAL A 54 2.66 9.93 7.05
N VAL A 55 2.59 10.33 5.79
CA VAL A 55 1.95 9.56 4.72
C VAL A 55 2.97 9.35 3.61
N GLU A 56 3.16 8.10 3.21
CA GLU A 56 4.00 7.72 2.08
C GLU A 56 3.18 6.96 1.04
N LEU A 57 3.37 7.31 -0.22
CA LEU A 57 2.89 6.56 -1.37
C LEU A 57 4.10 5.96 -2.07
N LEU A 58 4.09 4.64 -2.19
CA LEU A 58 5.12 3.88 -2.85
C LEU A 58 4.53 3.17 -4.07
N PHE A 59 5.32 3.16 -5.15
CA PHE A 59 5.08 2.35 -6.33
C PHE A 59 6.25 1.37 -6.42
N ASP A 60 5.94 0.07 -6.45
CA ASP A 60 6.96 -0.98 -6.54
C ASP A 60 8.05 -0.88 -5.46
N ASP A 61 7.61 -0.61 -4.22
CA ASP A 61 8.45 -0.36 -3.02
C ASP A 61 9.37 0.88 -3.12
N VAL A 62 9.17 1.72 -4.14
CA VAL A 62 9.87 2.99 -4.31
C VAL A 62 9.00 4.14 -3.83
N PRO A 63 9.46 5.02 -2.93
CA PRO A 63 8.68 6.17 -2.49
C PRO A 63 8.55 7.21 -3.62
N TYR A 64 7.31 7.62 -3.89
CA TYR A 64 6.95 8.66 -4.85
C TYR A 64 6.41 9.91 -4.18
N VAL A 65 5.66 9.76 -3.10
CA VAL A 65 5.10 10.88 -2.34
C VAL A 65 5.43 10.67 -0.88
N ARG A 66 5.86 11.73 -0.20
CA ARG A 66 5.89 11.78 1.26
C ARG A 66 5.31 13.08 1.74
N SER A 67 4.38 12.97 2.68
CA SER A 67 3.80 14.09 3.41
C SER A 67 4.12 13.94 4.89
N GLU A 68 4.47 15.05 5.53
CA GLU A 68 4.68 15.12 6.98
C GLU A 68 3.81 16.26 7.54
N LYS A 69 2.99 15.95 8.54
CA LYS A 69 2.02 16.87 9.18
C LYS A 69 1.15 17.58 8.14
N GLY A 70 0.74 16.85 7.10
CA GLY A 70 -0.09 17.36 6.01
C GLY A 70 0.66 18.21 4.98
N GLN A 71 1.98 18.35 5.08
CA GLN A 71 2.79 19.08 4.11
C GLN A 71 3.56 18.11 3.23
N LEU A 72 3.47 18.30 1.91
CA LEU A 72 4.25 17.55 0.94
C LEU A 72 5.74 17.90 1.11
N VAL A 73 6.55 16.92 1.53
CA VAL A 73 8.00 17.08 1.74
C VAL A 73 8.83 16.40 0.67
N TYR A 74 8.25 15.46 -0.06
CA TYR A 74 8.90 14.77 -1.16
C TYR A 74 7.89 14.42 -2.25
N LEU A 75 8.28 14.67 -3.49
CA LEU A 75 7.54 14.29 -4.68
C LEU A 75 8.53 13.83 -5.76
N ARG A 76 8.34 12.62 -6.25
CA ARG A 76 9.05 12.08 -7.40
C ARG A 76 8.18 12.23 -8.65
N TYR A 77 8.78 12.62 -9.76
CA TYR A 77 8.10 12.59 -11.05
C TYR A 77 7.73 11.15 -11.41
N CYS A 78 6.49 10.95 -11.84
CA CYS A 78 5.98 9.71 -12.39
C CYS A 78 5.55 9.97 -13.82
N GLU A 79 5.94 9.09 -14.74
CA GLU A 79 5.46 9.16 -16.11
C GLU A 79 3.92 8.95 -16.13
N PRO A 80 3.15 9.73 -16.91
CA PRO A 80 1.68 9.67 -16.87
C PRO A 80 1.07 8.32 -17.25
N ASP A 81 1.79 7.51 -18.02
CA ASP A 81 1.41 6.18 -18.49
C ASP A 81 2.07 5.05 -17.69
N TYR A 82 2.84 5.38 -16.65
CA TYR A 82 3.41 4.38 -15.77
C TYR A 82 2.31 3.66 -14.99
N GLN A 83 2.27 2.34 -15.13
CA GLN A 83 1.38 1.46 -14.38
C GLN A 83 2.21 0.60 -13.44
N PRO A 84 2.31 0.97 -12.14
CA PRO A 84 3.07 0.18 -11.21
C PRO A 84 2.39 -1.20 -11.00
N PRO A 85 3.16 -2.31 -11.00
CA PRO A 85 2.69 -3.62 -10.55
C PRO A 85 1.90 -3.58 -9.25
N PHE A 86 2.33 -2.77 -8.28
CA PHE A 86 1.58 -2.56 -7.04
C PHE A 86 1.77 -1.17 -6.44
N VAL A 87 0.79 -0.77 -5.65
CA VAL A 87 0.71 0.53 -4.97
C VAL A 87 0.58 0.31 -3.47
N GLU A 88 1.41 0.99 -2.69
CA GLU A 88 1.38 0.94 -1.24
C GLU A 88 1.19 2.35 -0.64
N TYR A 89 0.29 2.46 0.32
CA TYR A 89 0.20 3.60 1.21
C TYR A 89 0.67 3.21 2.61
N ARG A 90 1.67 3.92 3.13
CA ARG A 90 2.10 3.80 4.53
C ARG A 90 1.67 5.01 5.33
N PHE A 91 1.06 4.77 6.48
CA PHE A 91 0.70 5.79 7.46
C PHE A 91 1.55 5.56 8.72
N ASP A 92 2.31 6.58 9.12
CA ASP A 92 3.24 6.54 10.26
C ASP A 92 4.17 5.31 10.24
N GLY A 93 4.65 4.94 9.04
CA GLY A 93 5.54 3.80 8.83
C GLY A 93 4.85 2.43 8.81
N GLN A 94 3.52 2.37 8.88
CA GLN A 94 2.77 1.13 8.76
C GLN A 94 2.00 1.06 7.45
N MET A 95 2.00 -0.10 6.80
CA MET A 95 1.15 -0.37 5.64
C MET A 95 -0.33 -0.19 6.02
N ALA A 96 -0.99 0.78 5.38
CA ALA A 96 -2.39 1.10 5.56
C ALA A 96 -3.23 0.57 4.39
N VAL A 97 -2.71 0.69 3.16
CA VAL A 97 -3.33 0.17 1.95
C VAL A 97 -2.26 -0.47 1.08
N PHE A 98 -2.56 -1.61 0.49
CA PHE A 98 -1.73 -2.23 -0.55
C PHE A 98 -2.62 -2.77 -1.65
N GLN A 99 -2.31 -2.41 -2.89
CA GLN A 99 -3.08 -2.77 -4.08
C GLN A 99 -2.22 -3.40 -5.15
N VAL A 100 -2.77 -4.37 -5.86
CA VAL A 100 -2.16 -4.99 -7.04
C VAL A 100 -3.19 -4.93 -8.17
N GLY A 101 -2.87 -4.25 -9.28
CA GLY A 101 -3.80 -4.14 -10.41
C GLY A 101 -5.19 -3.57 -10.05
N GLY A 102 -5.28 -2.73 -9.01
CA GLY A 102 -6.54 -2.18 -8.50
C GLY A 102 -7.27 -3.04 -7.46
N GLU A 103 -6.79 -4.26 -7.19
CA GLU A 103 -7.33 -5.15 -6.16
C GLU A 103 -6.68 -4.86 -4.80
N TYR A 104 -7.49 -4.73 -3.75
CA TYR A 104 -6.97 -4.52 -2.39
C TYR A 104 -6.48 -5.83 -1.78
N VAL A 105 -5.18 -5.88 -1.47
CA VAL A 105 -4.59 -6.97 -0.67
C VAL A 105 -4.60 -6.62 0.82
N VAL A 106 -4.41 -5.34 1.14
CA VAL A 106 -4.57 -4.77 2.48
C VAL A 106 -5.39 -3.50 2.36
N ASN A 107 -6.41 -3.34 3.21
CA ASN A 107 -7.21 -2.12 3.29
C ASN A 107 -7.59 -1.82 4.74
N ARG A 108 -6.66 -1.22 5.51
CA ARG A 108 -6.88 -0.87 6.92
C ARG A 108 -7.64 0.44 7.11
N VAL A 109 -7.98 1.13 6.03
CA VAL A 109 -8.78 2.37 6.04
C VAL A 109 -10.23 2.12 5.65
N GLU A 110 -10.62 0.86 5.46
CA GLU A 110 -12.00 0.48 5.15
C GLU A 110 -12.96 1.02 6.23
N GLY A 111 -14.05 1.66 5.79
CA GLY A 111 -15.03 2.28 6.69
C GLY A 111 -14.62 3.64 7.27
N MET A 112 -13.38 4.10 7.07
CA MET A 112 -13.07 5.52 7.23
C MET A 112 -13.73 6.28 6.08
N ALA A 113 -14.42 7.40 6.39
CA ALA A 113 -14.78 8.35 5.34
C ALA A 113 -13.48 8.67 4.59
N GLN A 114 -13.42 8.33 3.30
CA GLN A 114 -12.21 8.43 2.48
C GLN A 114 -11.59 9.79 2.77
N ALA A 115 -10.53 9.81 3.58
CA ALA A 115 -9.89 11.05 3.96
C ALA A 115 -9.21 11.49 2.67
N ILE A 116 -9.84 12.42 1.96
CA ILE A 116 -9.36 12.93 0.70
C ILE A 116 -8.18 13.85 0.98
N ALA A 117 -7.09 13.28 1.50
CA ALA A 117 -5.84 13.97 1.78
C ALA A 117 -5.14 14.40 0.47
N LEU A 118 -5.60 13.91 -0.68
CA LEU A 118 -5.15 14.33 -2.01
C LEU A 118 -5.98 15.48 -2.62
N GLN A 119 -7.17 15.81 -2.12
CA GLN A 119 -7.94 16.95 -2.66
C GLN A 119 -7.37 18.31 -2.23
N GLY A 120 -6.64 18.35 -1.11
CA GLY A 120 -5.95 19.56 -0.64
C GLY A 120 -4.67 19.90 -1.42
N LEU A 121 -4.13 18.95 -2.19
CA LEU A 121 -2.94 19.16 -3.03
C LEU A 121 -3.28 19.61 -4.47
N LEU A 122 -4.57 19.55 -4.86
CA LEU A 122 -5.05 19.97 -6.19
C LEU A 122 -5.83 21.29 -6.19
N HIS A 123 -6.07 21.92 -5.02
CA HIS A 123 -6.68 23.25 -4.92
C HIS A 123 -5.66 24.29 -4.45
N LYS A 124 -4.53 24.40 -5.16
CA LYS A 124 -3.84 25.69 -5.27
C LYS A 124 -4.23 26.31 -6.61
N GLU A 125 -5.37 26.96 -6.64
CA GLU A 125 -5.64 28.05 -7.59
C GLU A 125 -6.39 29.15 -6.82
N ASP A 126 -6.04 30.38 -7.17
CA ASP A 126 -6.17 31.64 -6.42
C ASP A 126 -7.59 32.10 -6.03
#